data_AF-A0A9K3J6J5-F1
#
_entry.id   AF-A0A9K3J6J5-F1
#
_cell.length_a   1.000
_cell.length_b   1.000
_cell.length_c   1.000
_cell.angle_alpha   90.00
_cell.angle_beta   90.00
_cell.angle_gamma   90.00
#
_symmetry.space_group_name_H-M   'P 1'
#
loop_
_entity.id
_entity.type
_entity.pdbx_description
1 polymer ?
#
loop_
_entity_poly.entity_id
_entity_poly.type
_entity_poly.pdbx_seq_one_letter_code
_entity_poly.pdbx_strand_id
1 'polypeptide(L)'
;MRLLQVLNASPLHCVILLIIVAVFSLSSNALPNSPTSDWNTLYNLSGSHSGQEVAGISKLKSYLNQFGYITNNNSNNQPTKFNDYFDDALEHAIKIYQKSFNLNTTGILDSSTINQMVKPRCGVPDIVNGTALMYLS
;
A
#
# COMPACT_ATOMS: atom_id res chain seq x y z
N MET A 1 15.96 37.65 30.69
CA MET A 1 14.94 36.59 30.67
C MET A 1 13.64 37.18 30.11
N ARG A 2 13.54 37.68 28.88
CA ARG A 2 13.68 37.05 27.54
C ARG A 2 13.06 35.65 27.48
N LEU A 3 12.01 35.52 26.65
CA LEU A 3 11.34 34.32 26.12
C LEU A 3 9.89 34.01 26.55
N LEU A 4 9.08 35.02 26.88
CA LEU A 4 7.62 34.94 26.71
C LEU A 4 7.13 36.12 25.84
N GLN A 5 7.66 36.22 24.62
CA GLN A 5 6.99 36.99 23.58
C GLN A 5 5.98 36.06 22.93
N VAL A 6 4.70 36.32 23.21
CA VAL A 6 3.58 36.29 22.27
C VAL A 6 3.84 35.34 21.10
N LEU A 7 3.29 34.12 21.17
CA LEU A 7 3.01 33.36 19.95
C LEU A 7 2.11 34.26 19.10
N ASN A 8 2.75 34.97 18.19
CA ASN A 8 2.11 35.88 17.27
C ASN A 8 1.30 35.01 16.32
N ALA A 9 0.06 34.70 16.71
CA ALA A 9 -0.95 34.16 15.83
C ALA A 9 -1.29 35.28 14.83
N SER A 10 -0.38 35.55 13.90
CA SER A 10 -0.67 36.44 12.79
C SER A 10 -1.86 35.83 12.04
N PRO A 11 -2.80 36.65 11.54
CA PRO A 11 -3.95 36.14 10.80
C PRO A 11 -3.51 35.26 9.61
N LEU A 12 -2.31 35.50 9.10
CA LEU A 12 -1.63 34.69 8.09
C LEU A 12 -1.36 33.24 8.54
N HIS A 13 -0.95 33.01 9.80
CA HIS A 13 -0.75 31.65 10.33
C HIS A 13 -2.07 30.89 10.47
N CYS A 14 -3.14 31.56 10.91
CA CYS A 14 -4.47 30.94 10.98
C CYS A 14 -4.98 30.61 9.57
N VAL A 15 -4.77 31.49 8.58
CA VAL A 15 -5.16 31.24 7.19
C VAL A 15 -4.35 30.09 6.59
N ILE A 16 -3.04 30.01 6.85
CA ILE A 16 -2.20 28.89 6.39
C ILE A 16 -2.67 27.57 7.02
N LEU A 17 -2.97 27.56 8.33
CA LEU A 17 -3.48 26.37 9.02
C LEU A 17 -4.84 25.92 8.46
N LEU A 18 -5.74 26.86 8.19
CA LEU A 18 -7.05 26.59 7.59
C LEU A 18 -6.93 26.07 6.15
N ILE A 19 -5.98 26.58 5.37
CA ILE A 19 -5.68 26.07 4.02
C ILE A 19 -5.11 24.66 4.09
N ILE A 20 -4.19 24.37 5.03
CA ILE A 20 -3.63 23.02 5.21
C ILE A 20 -4.74 22.02 5.59
N VAL A 21 -5.63 22.39 6.51
CA VAL A 21 -6.78 21.55 6.91
C VAL A 21 -7.78 21.39 5.77
N ALA A 22 -8.03 22.43 4.98
CA ALA A 22 -8.90 22.35 3.81
C ALA A 22 -8.31 21.45 2.72
N VAL A 23 -7.00 21.51 2.47
CA VAL A 23 -6.29 20.64 1.50
C VAL A 23 -6.27 19.19 1.99
N PHE A 24 -6.07 18.95 3.29
CA PHE A 24 -6.21 17.61 3.89
C PHE A 24 -7.65 17.08 3.77
N SER A 25 -8.66 17.94 3.90
CA SER A 25 -10.07 17.57 3.76
C SER A 25 -10.51 17.38 2.29
N LEU A 26 -9.88 18.11 1.36
CA LEU A 26 -10.08 17.95 -0.09
C LEU A 26 -9.39 16.71 -0.66
N SER A 27 -8.55 16.04 0.12
CA SER A 27 -7.98 14.73 -0.21
C SER A 27 -9.01 13.61 -0.06
N SER A 28 -10.24 13.83 -0.53
CA SER A 28 -11.16 12.74 -0.84
C SER A 28 -10.68 12.10 -2.14
N ASN A 29 -9.60 11.33 -2.05
CA ASN A 29 -9.35 10.32 -3.07
C ASN A 29 -10.53 9.37 -2.98
N ALA A 30 -11.41 9.43 -3.98
CA ALA A 30 -12.48 8.47 -4.16
C ALA A 30 -11.85 7.08 -4.00
N LEU A 31 -12.20 6.41 -2.90
CA LEU A 31 -11.77 5.06 -2.62
C LEU A 31 -12.20 4.22 -3.81
N PRO A 32 -11.28 3.60 -4.59
CA PRO A 32 -11.72 2.54 -5.48
C PRO A 32 -12.36 1.52 -4.56
N ASN A 33 -13.69 1.42 -4.68
CA ASN A 33 -14.63 0.57 -3.95
C ASN A 33 -13.90 -0.44 -3.06
N SER A 34 -13.83 -0.19 -1.74
CA SER A 34 -13.30 -1.20 -0.83
C SER A 34 -14.16 -2.45 -0.98
N PRO A 35 -13.65 -3.54 -1.56
CA PRO A 35 -14.45 -4.71 -1.76
C PRO A 35 -14.29 -5.49 -0.46
N THR A 36 -15.11 -5.15 0.53
CA THR A 36 -15.21 -5.91 1.77
C THR A 36 -15.55 -7.38 1.50
N SER A 37 -16.13 -7.69 0.33
CA SER A 37 -16.33 -9.06 -0.16
C SER A 37 -15.08 -9.72 -0.79
N ASP A 38 -14.06 -8.97 -1.21
CA ASP A 38 -12.84 -9.53 -1.81
C ASP A 38 -11.78 -9.91 -0.78
N TRP A 39 -11.73 -9.29 0.41
CA TRP A 39 -10.71 -9.66 1.41
C TRP A 39 -10.87 -11.10 1.92
N ASN A 40 -12.09 -11.63 1.96
CA ASN A 40 -12.34 -13.04 2.23
C ASN A 40 -11.62 -13.96 1.22
N THR A 41 -11.42 -13.51 -0.02
CA THR A 41 -10.68 -14.29 -1.01
C THR A 41 -9.18 -14.35 -0.70
N LEU A 42 -8.60 -13.36 0.01
CA LEU A 42 -7.19 -13.44 0.41
C LEU A 42 -6.95 -14.49 1.49
N TYR A 43 -7.89 -14.72 2.41
CA TYR A 43 -7.74 -15.79 3.39
C TYR A 43 -7.67 -17.16 2.72
N ASN A 44 -8.37 -17.36 1.59
CA ASN A 44 -8.28 -18.59 0.79
C ASN A 44 -6.91 -18.78 0.13
N LEU A 45 -6.11 -17.73 0.03
CA LEU A 45 -4.74 -17.79 -0.50
C LEU A 45 -3.72 -18.12 0.60
N SER A 46 -4.13 -18.28 1.86
CA SER A 46 -3.22 -18.55 2.98
C SER A 46 -2.38 -19.81 2.74
N GLY A 47 -1.07 -19.65 2.84
CA GLY A 47 -0.10 -20.72 2.59
C GLY A 47 0.27 -20.91 1.12
N SER A 48 -0.29 -20.11 0.21
CA SER A 48 0.13 -20.12 -1.21
C SER A 48 1.59 -19.69 -1.33
N HIS A 49 2.30 -20.32 -2.26
CA HIS A 49 3.73 -20.15 -2.51
C HIS A 49 4.07 -20.38 -3.99
N SER A 50 5.31 -20.09 -4.36
CA SER A 50 5.80 -20.14 -5.75
C SER A 50 5.52 -21.48 -6.43
N GLY A 51 5.14 -21.42 -7.71
CA GLY A 51 4.85 -22.57 -8.55
C GLY A 51 3.38 -23.03 -8.55
N GLN A 52 2.50 -22.40 -7.77
CA GLN A 52 1.08 -22.75 -7.72
C GLN A 52 0.23 -21.86 -8.63
N GLU A 53 -0.86 -22.42 -9.14
CA GLU A 53 -1.94 -21.64 -9.76
C GLU A 53 -3.15 -21.67 -8.82
N VAL A 54 -3.52 -20.51 -8.29
CA VAL A 54 -4.56 -20.40 -7.26
C VAL A 54 -5.50 -19.25 -7.61
N ALA A 55 -6.79 -19.56 -7.72
CA ALA A 55 -7.81 -18.57 -8.05
C ALA A 55 -7.77 -17.37 -7.09
N GLY A 56 -7.62 -16.17 -7.64
CA GLY A 56 -7.53 -14.92 -6.87
C GLY A 56 -6.12 -14.36 -6.69
N ILE A 57 -5.08 -15.09 -7.09
CA ILE A 57 -3.70 -14.55 -7.13
C ILE A 57 -3.58 -13.33 -8.04
N SER A 58 -4.33 -13.27 -9.13
CA SER A 58 -4.42 -12.09 -10.01
C SER A 58 -4.87 -10.84 -9.25
N LYS A 59 -5.82 -10.97 -8.32
CA LYS A 59 -6.28 -9.86 -7.45
C LYS A 59 -5.19 -9.45 -6.46
N LEU A 60 -4.47 -10.40 -5.88
CA LEU A 60 -3.32 -10.12 -5.01
C LEU A 60 -2.22 -9.36 -5.77
N LYS A 61 -1.93 -9.75 -7.02
CA LYS A 61 -0.98 -9.04 -7.88
C LYS A 61 -1.45 -7.60 -8.17
N SER A 62 -2.73 -7.40 -8.44
CA SER A 62 -3.31 -6.05 -8.58
C SER A 62 -3.14 -5.21 -7.33
N TYR A 63 -3.38 -5.78 -6.14
CA TYR A 63 -3.16 -5.09 -4.86
C TYR A 63 -1.70 -4.69 -4.69
N LEU A 64 -0.76 -5.61 -4.88
CA LEU A 64 0.67 -5.33 -4.76
C LEU A 64 1.17 -4.32 -5.80
N ASN A 65 0.61 -4.34 -7.01
CA ASN A 65 0.88 -3.34 -8.04
C ASN A 65 0.39 -1.94 -7.64
N GLN A 66 -0.81 -1.83 -7.05
CA GLN A 66 -1.36 -0.56 -6.56
C GLN A 66 -0.44 0.10 -5.52
N PHE A 67 0.19 -0.69 -4.66
CA PHE A 67 1.10 -0.19 -3.62
C PHE A 67 2.58 -0.12 -4.05
N GLY A 68 2.89 -0.44 -5.32
CA GLY A 68 4.21 -0.27 -5.90
C GLY A 68 5.18 -1.44 -5.72
N TYR A 69 4.72 -2.58 -5.19
CA TYR A 69 5.55 -3.78 -5.02
C TYR A 69 5.78 -4.58 -6.30
N ILE A 70 4.85 -4.48 -7.26
CA ILE A 70 5.00 -5.06 -8.59
C ILE A 70 5.11 -3.93 -9.59
N THR A 71 6.26 -3.80 -10.26
CA THR A 71 6.45 -2.85 -11.36
C THR A 71 6.01 -3.50 -12.67
N ASN A 72 5.10 -2.84 -13.40
CA ASN A 72 4.79 -3.25 -14.76
C ASN A 72 5.67 -2.46 -15.74
N ASN A 73 6.38 -3.18 -16.60
CA ASN A 73 7.22 -2.58 -17.65
C ASN A 73 6.42 -2.11 -18.87
N ASN A 74 5.09 -2.21 -18.82
CA ASN A 74 4.23 -1.82 -19.93
C ASN A 74 4.08 -0.29 -19.96
N SER A 75 4.87 0.36 -20.81
CA SER A 75 4.94 1.81 -21.00
C SER A 75 3.66 2.48 -21.55
N ASN A 76 2.64 1.71 -21.90
CA ASN A 76 1.54 2.17 -22.76
C ASN A 76 0.24 2.48 -22.01
N ASN A 77 0.29 2.74 -20.69
CA ASN A 77 -0.89 3.01 -19.84
C ASN A 77 -2.01 1.97 -19.98
N GLN A 78 -1.67 0.73 -20.36
CA GLN A 78 -2.63 -0.35 -20.50
C GLN A 78 -2.92 -0.99 -19.15
N PRO A 79 -4.19 -1.36 -18.87
CA PRO A 79 -4.54 -2.15 -17.69
C PRO A 79 -3.71 -3.43 -17.67
N THR A 80 -3.03 -3.66 -16.56
CA THR A 80 -2.13 -4.80 -16.40
C THR A 80 -2.98 -6.02 -16.06
N LYS A 81 -3.06 -6.97 -16.99
CA LYS A 81 -3.84 -8.19 -16.81
C LYS A 81 -2.98 -9.25 -16.13
N PHE A 82 -3.12 -9.38 -14.82
CA PHE A 82 -2.47 -10.44 -14.05
C PHE A 82 -3.17 -11.78 -14.21
N ASN A 83 -2.40 -12.87 -14.17
CA ASN A 83 -2.89 -14.25 -14.10
C ASN A 83 -2.90 -14.74 -12.65
N ASP A 84 -3.47 -15.92 -12.42
CA ASP A 84 -3.57 -16.57 -11.11
C ASP A 84 -2.36 -17.44 -10.75
N TYR A 85 -1.27 -17.35 -11.52
CA TYR A 85 -0.04 -18.09 -11.26
C TYR A 85 0.86 -17.38 -10.24
N PHE A 86 1.35 -18.09 -9.24
CA PHE A 86 2.29 -17.61 -8.25
C PHE A 86 3.72 -17.67 -8.82
N ASP A 87 4.11 -16.60 -9.51
CA ASP A 87 5.43 -16.45 -10.13
C ASP A 87 6.48 -15.87 -9.17
N ASP A 88 7.74 -15.95 -9.61
CA ASP A 88 8.90 -15.39 -8.90
C ASP A 88 8.74 -13.88 -8.65
N ALA A 89 8.05 -13.17 -9.55
CA ALA A 89 7.76 -11.75 -9.40
C ALA A 89 6.83 -11.48 -8.21
N LEU A 90 5.78 -12.28 -8.04
CA LEU A 90 4.90 -12.21 -6.87
C LEU A 90 5.63 -12.60 -5.59
N GLU A 91 6.42 -13.68 -5.61
CA GLU A 91 7.20 -14.09 -4.43
C GLU A 91 8.16 -12.98 -3.99
N HIS A 92 8.85 -12.34 -4.94
CA HIS A 92 9.73 -11.21 -4.68
C HIS A 92 8.97 -10.01 -4.09
N ALA A 93 7.82 -9.66 -4.67
CA ALA A 93 6.95 -8.60 -4.16
C ALA A 93 6.49 -8.87 -2.72
N ILE A 94 6.10 -10.11 -2.40
CA ILE A 94 5.71 -10.53 -1.06
C ILE A 94 6.89 -10.41 -0.09
N LYS A 95 8.10 -10.81 -0.48
CA LYS A 95 9.29 -10.65 0.36
C LYS A 95 9.57 -9.18 0.68
N ILE A 96 9.44 -8.28 -0.29
CA ILE A 96 9.59 -6.84 -0.04
C ILE A 96 8.49 -6.35 0.90
N TYR A 97 7.24 -6.75 0.68
CA TYR A 97 6.11 -6.40 1.55
C TYR A 97 6.36 -6.83 3.00
N GLN A 98 6.70 -8.11 3.21
CA GLN A 98 7.00 -8.66 4.52
C GLN A 98 8.12 -7.88 5.21
N LYS A 99 9.20 -7.58 4.47
CA LYS A 99 10.32 -6.80 4.99
C LYS A 99 9.89 -5.38 5.39
N SER A 100 9.08 -4.70 4.57
CA SER A 100 8.58 -3.35 4.88
C SER A 100 7.81 -3.34 6.19
N PHE A 101 6.95 -4.33 6.43
CA PHE A 101 6.12 -4.41 7.63
C PHE A 101 6.73 -5.21 8.79
N ASN A 102 8.05 -5.44 8.78
CA ASN A 102 8.79 -6.17 9.81
C ASN A 102 8.24 -7.58 10.10
N LEU A 103 7.71 -8.25 9.07
CA LEU A 103 7.29 -9.65 9.13
C LEU A 103 8.46 -10.58 8.79
N ASN A 104 8.29 -11.88 9.07
CA ASN A 104 9.25 -12.87 8.63
C ASN A 104 9.25 -12.93 7.09
N THR A 105 10.43 -12.79 6.47
CA THR A 105 10.56 -12.67 5.00
C THR A 105 10.58 -14.04 4.33
N THR A 106 9.44 -14.72 4.35
CA THR A 106 9.28 -16.08 3.81
C THR A 106 9.01 -16.12 2.31
N GLY A 107 8.41 -15.06 1.74
CA GLY A 107 7.86 -15.07 0.38
C GLY A 107 6.56 -15.86 0.23
N ILE A 108 6.06 -16.44 1.31
CA ILE A 108 4.81 -17.20 1.36
C ILE A 108 3.70 -16.25 1.81
N LEU A 109 2.50 -16.43 1.27
CA LEU A 109 1.33 -15.70 1.73
C LEU A 109 0.79 -16.31 3.04
N ASP A 110 1.58 -16.24 4.11
CA ASP A 110 1.20 -16.78 5.41
C ASP A 110 0.14 -15.95 6.14
N SER A 111 -0.42 -16.50 7.21
CA SER A 111 -1.49 -15.84 7.95
C SER A 111 -1.04 -14.49 8.55
N SER A 112 0.24 -14.34 8.90
CA SER A 112 0.77 -13.06 9.39
C SER A 112 0.77 -11.98 8.30
N THR A 113 1.12 -12.37 7.08
CA THR A 113 1.12 -11.52 5.89
C THR A 113 -0.30 -11.11 5.52
N ILE A 114 -1.24 -12.06 5.48
CA ILE A 114 -2.65 -11.79 5.18
C ILE A 114 -3.26 -10.86 6.23
N ASN A 115 -3.06 -11.15 7.51
CA ASN A 115 -3.56 -10.33 8.61
C ASN A 115 -3.01 -8.89 8.55
N GLN A 116 -1.83 -8.69 7.98
CA GLN A 116 -1.30 -7.34 7.74
C GLN A 116 -1.95 -6.68 6.52
N MET A 117 -2.12 -7.41 5.41
CA MET A 117 -2.71 -6.87 4.15
C MET A 117 -4.16 -6.44 4.29
N VAL A 118 -4.95 -7.11 5.13
CA VAL A 118 -6.37 -6.81 5.36
C VAL A 118 -6.61 -5.63 6.32
N LYS A 119 -5.56 -5.10 6.95
CA LYS A 119 -5.71 -3.93 7.83
C LYS A 119 -6.11 -2.70 7.00
N PRO A 120 -7.00 -1.84 7.52
CA PRO A 120 -7.30 -0.55 6.89
C PRO A 120 -6.02 0.26 6.68
N ARG A 121 -5.90 0.89 5.51
CA ARG A 121 -4.71 1.65 5.10
C ARG A 121 -5.07 2.84 4.23
N CYS A 122 -4.19 3.82 4.16
CA CYS A 122 -4.30 4.89 3.17
C CYS A 122 -3.97 4.35 1.76
N GLY A 123 -4.50 5.01 0.73
CA GLY A 123 -4.27 4.63 -0.68
C GLY A 123 -2.93 5.12 -1.26
N VAL A 124 -2.04 5.67 -0.44
CA VAL A 124 -0.72 6.13 -0.89
C VAL A 124 0.17 4.91 -1.15
N PRO A 125 0.92 4.84 -2.26
CA PRO A 125 1.84 3.73 -2.54
C PRO A 125 2.90 3.54 -1.45
N ASP A 126 3.27 2.30 -1.17
CA ASP A 126 4.32 1.97 -0.19
C ASP A 126 5.72 2.15 -0.77
N ILE A 127 5.86 2.01 -2.09
CA ILE A 127 7.13 2.10 -2.81
C ILE A 127 7.00 3.16 -3.91
N VAL A 128 7.89 4.16 -3.86
CA VAL A 128 8.01 5.21 -4.88
C VAL A 128 9.44 5.23 -5.39
N ASN A 129 9.63 5.16 -6.71
CA ASN A 129 10.95 5.11 -7.36
C ASN A 129 11.86 4.01 -6.79
N GLY A 130 11.29 2.85 -6.46
CA GLY A 130 12.03 1.71 -5.87
C GLY A 130 12.41 1.87 -4.39
N THR A 131 12.02 2.98 -3.75
CA THR A 131 12.27 3.20 -2.31
C THR A 131 10.99 2.98 -1.52
N ALA A 132 11.03 2.08 -0.54
CA ALA A 132 9.91 1.89 0.39
C ALA A 132 9.80 3.10 1.34
N LEU A 133 8.64 3.74 1.37
CA LEU A 133 8.37 4.91 2.22
C LEU A 133 8.48 4.58 3.72
N MET A 134 8.35 3.31 4.09
CA MET A 134 8.51 2.85 5.46
C MET A 134 9.95 3.02 6.00
N TYR A 135 10.94 3.24 5.12
CA TYR A 135 12.31 3.60 5.52
C TYR A 135 12.51 5.11 5.72
N LEU A 136 11.51 5.94 5.46
CA LEU A 136 11.60 7.42 5.49
C LEU A 136 10.90 8.05 6.72
N SER A 137 10.41 7.24 7.66
CA SER A 137 9.73 7.67 8.88
C SER A 137 10.58 7.50 10.13
#